data_AF-A0A077M9U2-F1
#
_entry.id   AF-A0A077M9U2-F1
#
_cell.length_a   1.000
_cell.length_b   1.000
_cell.length_c   1.000
_cell.angle_alpha   90.00
_cell.angle_beta   90.00
_cell.angle_gamma   90.00
#
_symmetry.space_group_name_H-M   'P 1'
#
loop_
_entity.id
_entity.type
_entity.pdbx_description
1 polymer ?
#
loop_
_entity_poly.entity_id
_entity_poly.type
_entity_poly.pdbx_seq_one_letter_code
_entity_poly.pdbx_strand_id
1 'polypeptide(L)'
;MLRNSLPASNGWDREKSAPIAGDFNGDGRADLAILHGAGGTDVNVWMLNGSITSPLSGTPRLAQVLPSGAGWNLVSEKVSAGDYNGDGAADLAILHAAGATGMYLWKINGAKTTTSLSAAPVKGATSAGTAGWVFGSTQPVSGDVNGDGAADLTLLHAAPDAGVNLWGVWGAKSSAALTGSPGLIKSLPATSGWRYAYAKGV
;
A
#
# COMPACT_ATOMS: atom_id res chain seq x y z
N MET A 1 -21.80 -22.08 13.81
CA MET A 1 -20.53 -21.49 13.33
C MET A 1 -20.57 -21.43 11.81
N LEU A 2 -20.84 -20.26 11.24
CA LEU A 2 -20.77 -20.06 9.79
C LEU A 2 -19.29 -20.00 9.39
N ARG A 3 -18.76 -21.12 8.89
CA ARG A 3 -17.51 -21.12 8.12
C ARG A 3 -17.88 -20.59 6.73
N ASN A 4 -17.77 -19.29 6.53
CA ASN A 4 -17.79 -18.72 5.19
C ASN A 4 -16.44 -19.01 4.55
N SER A 5 -16.23 -20.25 4.10
CA SER A 5 -15.10 -20.57 3.23
C SER A 5 -15.34 -19.84 1.92
N LEU A 6 -14.52 -18.83 1.62
CA LEU A 6 -14.46 -18.26 0.28
C LEU A 6 -14.21 -19.42 -0.69
N PRO A 7 -15.07 -19.61 -1.72
CA PRO A 7 -14.89 -20.70 -2.65
C PRO A 7 -13.58 -20.48 -3.41
N ALA A 8 -12.58 -21.31 -3.12
CA ALA A 8 -11.37 -21.42 -3.92
C ALA A 8 -11.73 -22.08 -5.26
N SER A 9 -12.27 -21.30 -6.20
CA SER A 9 -12.61 -21.84 -7.52
C SER A 9 -12.37 -20.92 -8.72
N ASN A 10 -11.78 -19.73 -8.55
CA ASN A 10 -11.46 -18.83 -9.68
C ASN A 10 -10.10 -18.11 -9.53
N GLY A 11 -9.14 -18.68 -8.80
CA GLY A 11 -7.82 -18.08 -8.56
C GLY A 11 -7.75 -17.07 -7.41
N TRP A 12 -8.91 -16.61 -6.90
CA TRP A 12 -9.03 -15.74 -5.72
C TRP A 12 -8.80 -16.49 -4.41
N ASP A 13 -7.55 -16.52 -3.96
CA ASP A 13 -7.16 -17.05 -2.66
C ASP A 13 -6.38 -16.01 -1.86
N ARG A 14 -6.20 -16.27 -0.55
CA ARG A 14 -5.52 -15.34 0.36
C ARG A 14 -4.04 -15.13 0.02
N GLU A 15 -3.40 -16.11 -0.61
CA GLU A 15 -1.98 -16.08 -0.94
C GLU A 15 -1.74 -15.27 -2.22
N LYS A 16 -2.81 -15.13 -3.02
CA LYS A 16 -2.85 -14.34 -4.25
C LYS A 16 -3.67 -13.07 -4.13
N SER A 17 -4.02 -12.62 -2.91
CA SER A 17 -4.82 -11.41 -2.73
C SER A 17 -4.35 -10.60 -1.52
N ALA A 18 -4.07 -9.32 -1.74
CA ALA A 18 -3.80 -8.33 -0.68
C ALA A 18 -4.91 -7.26 -0.70
N PRO A 19 -5.96 -7.41 0.14
CA PRO A 19 -7.02 -6.42 0.26
C PRO A 19 -6.57 -5.20 1.06
N ILE A 20 -7.08 -4.02 0.70
CA ILE A 20 -6.91 -2.79 1.46
C ILE A 20 -8.13 -1.87 1.33
N ALA A 21 -8.52 -1.26 2.44
CA ALA A 21 -9.64 -0.34 2.49
C ALA A 21 -9.19 1.11 2.24
N GLY A 22 -10.05 1.91 1.60
CA GLY A 22 -9.83 3.33 1.36
C GLY A 22 -11.00 3.93 0.58
N ASP A 23 -11.24 5.23 0.70
CA ASP A 23 -12.25 5.93 -0.10
C ASP A 23 -11.71 6.29 -1.49
N PHE A 24 -11.54 5.30 -2.36
CA PHE A 24 -10.89 5.48 -3.66
C PHE A 24 -11.76 6.26 -4.67
N ASN A 25 -13.06 6.38 -4.39
CA ASN A 25 -14.04 7.08 -5.22
C ASN A 25 -14.49 8.45 -4.68
N GLY A 26 -14.04 8.83 -3.48
CA GLY A 26 -14.26 10.14 -2.87
C GLY A 26 -15.71 10.40 -2.41
N ASP A 27 -16.51 9.36 -2.18
CA ASP A 27 -17.91 9.50 -1.72
C ASP A 27 -18.06 9.54 -0.19
N GLY A 28 -16.94 9.53 0.52
CA GLY A 28 -16.86 9.55 1.98
C GLY A 28 -16.98 8.16 2.62
N ARG A 29 -16.86 7.07 1.85
CA ARG A 29 -16.99 5.70 2.35
C ARG A 29 -15.77 4.88 2.02
N ALA A 30 -15.44 3.94 2.90
CA ALA A 30 -14.42 2.97 2.58
C ALA A 30 -14.90 2.01 1.47
N ASP A 31 -14.17 2.03 0.36
CA ASP A 31 -14.17 0.99 -0.67
C ASP A 31 -13.13 -0.10 -0.30
N LEU A 32 -13.10 -1.16 -1.10
CA LEU A 32 -12.09 -2.21 -1.02
C LEU A 32 -11.30 -2.29 -2.34
N ALA A 33 -10.00 -2.05 -2.28
CA ALA A 33 -9.06 -2.39 -3.34
C ALA A 33 -8.40 -3.73 -3.02
N ILE A 34 -8.11 -4.54 -4.03
CA ILE A 34 -7.48 -5.84 -3.87
C ILE A 34 -6.38 -5.95 -4.93
N LEU A 35 -5.13 -6.00 -4.50
CA LEU A 35 -4.06 -6.46 -5.38
C LEU A 35 -4.23 -7.97 -5.50
N HIS A 36 -4.44 -8.44 -6.72
CA HIS A 36 -4.72 -9.83 -7.00
C HIS A 36 -3.83 -10.34 -8.14
N GLY A 37 -3.17 -11.48 -7.91
CA GLY A 37 -2.37 -12.17 -8.91
C GLY A 37 -3.08 -13.43 -9.41
N ALA A 38 -3.40 -13.50 -10.70
CA ALA A 38 -4.03 -14.70 -11.29
C ALA A 38 -3.03 -15.85 -11.56
N GLY A 39 -1.75 -15.67 -11.18
CA GLY A 39 -0.62 -16.54 -11.49
C GLY A 39 0.44 -15.80 -12.33
N GLY A 40 1.71 -16.20 -12.25
CA GLY A 40 2.80 -15.51 -12.95
C GLY A 40 3.14 -14.13 -12.36
N THR A 41 3.56 -13.18 -13.19
CA THR A 41 3.97 -11.81 -12.80
C THR A 41 2.88 -10.75 -13.00
N ASP A 42 1.63 -11.20 -13.17
CA ASP A 42 0.50 -10.33 -13.51
C ASP A 42 -0.36 -10.08 -12.27
N VAL A 43 0.11 -9.16 -11.42
CA VAL A 43 -0.68 -8.61 -10.30
C VAL A 43 -1.41 -7.36 -10.78
N ASN A 44 -2.71 -7.29 -10.52
CA ASN A 44 -3.54 -6.14 -10.89
C ASN A 44 -4.38 -5.68 -9.70
N VAL A 45 -4.95 -4.48 -9.79
CA VAL A 45 -5.84 -3.94 -8.75
C VAL A 45 -7.28 -4.15 -9.17
N TRP A 46 -8.05 -4.72 -8.27
CA TRP A 46 -9.49 -4.91 -8.40
C TRP A 46 -10.22 -4.14 -7.31
N MET A 47 -11.45 -3.73 -7.57
CA MET A 47 -12.22 -2.91 -6.63
C MET A 47 -13.66 -3.39 -6.39
N LEU A 48 -14.13 -3.17 -5.18
CA LEU A 48 -15.52 -3.18 -4.75
C LEU A 48 -15.81 -1.86 -4.05
N ASN A 49 -16.95 -1.23 -4.36
CA ASN A 49 -17.28 0.06 -3.74
C ASN A 49 -18.05 -0.13 -2.44
N GLY A 50 -17.75 0.72 -1.47
CA GLY A 50 -18.64 1.02 -0.37
C GLY A 50 -19.95 1.61 -0.87
N SER A 51 -21.01 1.43 -0.10
CA SER A 51 -22.34 1.98 -0.40
C SER A 51 -23.18 1.92 0.87
N ILE A 52 -24.15 2.83 1.02
CA ILE A 52 -25.15 2.75 2.11
C ILE A 52 -26.07 1.56 1.89
N THR A 53 -26.59 1.42 0.67
CA THR A 53 -27.70 0.50 0.38
C THR A 53 -27.21 -0.91 0.06
N SER A 54 -26.03 -1.01 -0.55
CA SER A 54 -25.45 -2.29 -0.99
C SER A 54 -23.93 -2.32 -0.81
N PRO A 55 -23.41 -2.26 0.44
CA PRO A 55 -21.97 -2.19 0.70
C PRO A 55 -21.22 -3.37 0.07
N LEU A 56 -20.17 -3.09 -0.70
CA LEU A 56 -19.30 -4.09 -1.33
C LEU A 56 -20.06 -5.16 -2.15
N SER A 57 -21.23 -4.80 -2.68
CA SER A 57 -22.03 -5.69 -3.51
C SER A 57 -21.45 -5.85 -4.93
N GLY A 58 -21.78 -6.97 -5.57
CA GLY A 58 -21.27 -7.31 -6.90
C GLY A 58 -19.97 -8.12 -6.88
N THR A 59 -19.34 -8.24 -8.03
CA THR A 59 -18.04 -8.92 -8.19
C THR A 59 -16.91 -7.89 -8.23
N PRO A 60 -15.71 -8.18 -7.69
CA PRO A 60 -14.55 -7.33 -7.88
C PRO A 60 -14.35 -7.02 -9.37
N ARG A 61 -14.14 -5.74 -9.70
CA ARG A 61 -13.89 -5.28 -11.07
C ARG A 61 -12.43 -4.90 -11.25
N LEU A 62 -11.86 -5.12 -12.43
CA LEU A 62 -10.50 -4.65 -12.73
C LEU A 62 -10.49 -3.12 -12.72
N ALA A 63 -9.75 -2.54 -11.79
CA ALA A 63 -9.68 -1.10 -11.58
C ALA A 63 -8.37 -0.49 -12.10
N GLN A 64 -7.27 -1.27 -12.07
CA GLN A 64 -5.98 -0.85 -12.60
C GLN A 64 -5.14 -2.05 -13.03
N VAL A 65 -4.50 -1.94 -14.20
CA VAL A 65 -3.44 -2.86 -14.64
C VAL A 65 -2.09 -2.32 -14.16
N LEU A 66 -1.29 -3.16 -13.51
CA LEU A 66 0.06 -2.76 -13.10
C LEU A 66 1.05 -2.88 -14.28
N PRO A 67 2.13 -2.08 -14.31
CA PRO A 67 3.09 -2.12 -15.42
C PRO A 67 3.76 -3.49 -15.54
N SER A 68 3.81 -4.02 -16.76
CA SER A 68 4.50 -5.28 -17.05
C SER A 68 6.01 -5.16 -16.85
N GLY A 69 6.69 -6.30 -16.64
CA GLY A 69 8.15 -6.37 -16.53
C GLY A 69 8.74 -5.84 -15.21
N ALA A 70 7.91 -5.38 -14.27
CA ALA A 70 8.36 -4.99 -12.93
C ALA A 70 8.54 -6.17 -11.97
N GLY A 71 8.11 -7.39 -12.34
CA GLY A 71 8.29 -8.59 -11.53
C GLY A 71 7.34 -8.69 -10.33
N TRP A 72 6.11 -8.19 -10.48
CA TRP A 72 5.09 -8.22 -9.43
C TRP A 72 4.83 -9.62 -8.90
N ASN A 73 4.77 -9.76 -7.58
CA ASN A 73 4.46 -11.00 -6.88
C ASN A 73 4.08 -10.66 -5.44
N LEU A 74 2.88 -11.04 -4.99
CA LEU A 74 2.31 -10.57 -3.73
C LEU A 74 3.16 -10.80 -2.48
N VAL A 75 4.09 -11.76 -2.49
CA VAL A 75 5.06 -11.95 -1.39
C VAL A 75 6.10 -10.82 -1.29
N SER A 76 6.23 -10.04 -2.36
CA SER A 76 7.14 -8.92 -2.57
C SER A 76 6.43 -7.57 -2.58
N GLU A 77 5.15 -7.51 -2.22
CA GLU A 77 4.40 -6.25 -2.11
C GLU A 77 3.87 -6.00 -0.70
N LYS A 78 3.89 -4.73 -0.29
CA LYS A 78 3.18 -4.20 0.88
C LYS A 78 2.38 -3.00 0.43
N VAL A 79 1.09 -3.00 0.72
CA VAL A 79 0.15 -2.00 0.21
C VAL A 79 -0.29 -1.09 1.34
N SER A 80 -0.44 0.20 1.05
CA SER A 80 -1.04 1.17 1.95
C SER A 80 -1.98 2.09 1.18
N ALA A 81 -2.99 2.63 1.86
CA ALA A 81 -3.98 3.52 1.26
C ALA A 81 -4.07 4.84 2.06
N GLY A 82 -4.18 5.96 1.34
CA GLY A 82 -4.29 7.29 1.93
C GLY A 82 -4.38 8.35 0.84
N ASP A 83 -4.97 9.50 1.14
CA ASP A 83 -5.08 10.62 0.20
C ASP A 83 -3.73 11.37 0.10
N TYR A 84 -2.74 10.80 -0.59
CA TYR A 84 -1.40 11.41 -0.66
C TYR A 84 -1.32 12.58 -1.65
N ASN A 85 -2.32 12.75 -2.53
CA ASN A 85 -2.42 13.88 -3.46
C ASN A 85 -3.31 15.03 -2.93
N GLY A 86 -3.99 14.85 -1.80
CA GLY A 86 -4.85 15.85 -1.16
C GLY A 86 -6.10 16.18 -1.96
N ASP A 87 -6.55 15.29 -2.85
CA ASP A 87 -7.74 15.51 -3.66
C ASP A 87 -9.03 15.07 -2.97
N GLY A 88 -8.95 14.32 -1.87
CA GLY A 88 -10.09 13.81 -1.11
C GLY A 88 -10.53 12.40 -1.49
N ALA A 89 -9.87 11.74 -2.44
CA ALA A 89 -9.94 10.30 -2.63
C ALA A 89 -8.66 9.63 -2.12
N ALA A 90 -8.79 8.44 -1.56
CA ALA A 90 -7.64 7.62 -1.21
C ALA A 90 -6.87 7.22 -2.47
N ASP A 91 -5.55 7.29 -2.39
CA ASP A 91 -4.60 6.75 -3.34
C ASP A 91 -4.04 5.41 -2.79
N LEU A 92 -3.46 4.59 -3.67
CA LEU A 92 -2.66 3.42 -3.28
C LEU A 92 -1.17 3.73 -3.32
N ALA A 93 -0.47 3.28 -2.28
CA ALA A 93 0.98 3.18 -2.22
C ALA A 93 1.37 1.70 -2.17
N ILE A 94 2.25 1.26 -3.07
CA ILE A 94 2.73 -0.13 -3.12
C ILE A 94 4.24 -0.11 -2.95
N LEU A 95 4.70 -0.59 -1.79
CA LEU A 95 6.10 -0.89 -1.56
C LEU A 95 6.40 -2.25 -2.20
N HIS A 96 7.30 -2.27 -3.17
CA HIS A 96 7.63 -3.46 -3.97
C HIS A 96 9.11 -3.81 -3.79
N ALA A 97 9.43 -5.06 -3.48
CA ALA A 97 10.81 -5.49 -3.28
C ALA A 97 11.64 -5.37 -4.57
N ALA A 98 12.86 -4.85 -4.47
CA ALA A 98 13.77 -4.67 -5.59
C ALA A 98 15.09 -5.40 -5.34
N GLY A 99 15.21 -6.62 -5.89
CA GLY A 99 16.34 -7.50 -5.60
C GLY A 99 16.35 -7.98 -4.14
N ALA A 100 17.53 -8.30 -3.60
CA ALA A 100 17.65 -8.91 -2.27
C ALA A 100 17.35 -7.93 -1.11
N THR A 101 17.56 -6.64 -1.31
CA THR A 101 17.48 -5.63 -0.22
C THR A 101 16.73 -4.36 -0.60
N GLY A 102 16.69 -3.99 -1.87
CA GLY A 102 16.04 -2.75 -2.30
C GLY A 102 14.52 -2.79 -2.23
N MET A 103 13.92 -1.62 -2.41
CA MET A 103 12.47 -1.48 -2.60
C MET A 103 12.17 -0.33 -3.56
N TYR A 104 11.04 -0.41 -4.26
CA TYR A 104 10.46 0.69 -5.00
C TYR A 104 9.13 1.07 -4.37
N LEU A 105 8.74 2.33 -4.50
CA LEU A 105 7.43 2.80 -4.07
C LEU A 105 6.64 3.17 -5.32
N TRP A 106 5.51 2.53 -5.52
CA TRP A 106 4.58 2.88 -6.59
C TRP A 106 3.39 3.61 -6.01
N LYS A 107 2.91 4.62 -6.72
CA LYS A 107 1.68 5.34 -6.40
C LYS A 107 0.65 5.13 -7.50
N ILE A 108 -0.60 4.91 -7.11
CA ILE A 108 -1.76 4.90 -8.01
C ILE A 108 -2.79 5.83 -7.40
N ASN A 109 -3.21 6.84 -8.13
CA ASN A 109 -4.11 7.84 -7.54
C ASN A 109 -5.56 7.33 -7.53
N GLY A 110 -6.34 7.76 -6.55
CA GLY A 110 -7.80 7.68 -6.60
C GLY A 110 -8.32 8.40 -7.85
N ALA A 111 -9.50 8.01 -8.34
CA ALA A 111 -10.07 8.62 -9.56
C ALA A 111 -11.34 9.42 -9.32
N LYS A 112 -11.90 9.37 -8.11
CA LYS A 112 -13.26 9.84 -7.83
C LYS A 112 -14.30 9.27 -8.79
N THR A 113 -14.10 8.02 -9.20
CA THR A 113 -15.03 7.28 -10.04
C THR A 113 -15.33 5.94 -9.40
N THR A 114 -16.48 5.37 -9.77
CA THR A 114 -16.92 4.06 -9.27
C THR A 114 -16.38 2.90 -10.09
N THR A 115 -15.45 3.12 -11.05
CA THR A 115 -15.01 2.07 -11.97
C THR A 115 -13.51 1.83 -11.96
N SER A 116 -12.68 2.86 -11.81
CA SER A 116 -11.22 2.73 -11.93
C SER A 116 -10.47 3.58 -10.92
N LEU A 117 -9.17 3.29 -10.79
CA LEU A 117 -8.19 4.25 -10.29
C LEU A 117 -7.72 5.17 -11.43
N SER A 118 -6.94 6.21 -11.12
CA SER A 118 -6.53 7.21 -12.13
C SER A 118 -5.07 7.06 -12.54
N ALA A 119 -4.82 7.38 -13.82
CA ALA A 119 -3.52 7.31 -14.50
C ALA A 119 -2.83 5.92 -14.44
N ALA A 120 -1.71 5.78 -15.14
CA ALA A 120 -0.86 4.61 -14.98
C ALA A 120 -0.11 4.69 -13.63
N PRO A 121 0.17 3.55 -12.95
CA PRO A 121 0.96 3.54 -11.73
C PRO A 121 2.30 4.25 -11.93
N VAL A 122 2.61 5.19 -11.05
CA VAL A 122 3.82 6.00 -11.15
C VAL A 122 4.85 5.47 -10.15
N LYS A 123 6.04 5.15 -10.66
CA LYS A 123 7.16 4.64 -9.86
C LYS A 123 7.95 5.78 -9.22
N GLY A 124 8.00 5.79 -7.89
CA GLY A 124 8.92 6.56 -7.06
C GLY A 124 10.17 5.75 -6.68
N ALA A 125 11.21 6.47 -6.24
CA ALA A 125 12.45 5.86 -5.78
C ALA A 125 12.48 5.79 -4.25
N THR A 126 12.65 4.58 -3.71
CA THR A 126 12.93 4.35 -2.28
C THR A 126 14.23 3.56 -2.16
N SER A 127 15.37 4.24 -2.29
CA SER A 127 16.72 3.71 -2.05
C SER A 127 16.95 2.26 -2.54
N ALA A 128 17.29 2.11 -3.82
CA ALA A 128 17.92 0.90 -4.29
C ALA A 128 19.35 0.82 -3.73
N GLY A 129 19.54 0.11 -2.61
CA GLY A 129 20.87 -0.36 -2.19
C GLY A 129 21.77 0.64 -1.44
N THR A 130 21.24 1.66 -0.76
CA THR A 130 22.05 2.51 0.14
C THR A 130 21.33 2.72 1.46
N ALA A 131 22.05 2.55 2.57
CA ALA A 131 21.64 2.85 3.96
C ALA A 131 20.69 1.86 4.69
N GLY A 132 20.81 0.54 4.47
CA GLY A 132 20.18 -0.45 5.37
C GLY A 132 18.68 -0.68 5.18
N TRP A 133 18.07 -0.05 4.19
CA TRP A 133 16.70 -0.32 3.79
C TRP A 133 16.57 -1.74 3.25
N VAL A 134 15.70 -2.53 3.88
CA VAL A 134 15.44 -3.94 3.56
C VAL A 134 13.93 -4.16 3.56
N PHE A 135 13.38 -4.63 2.44
CA PHE A 135 11.93 -4.81 2.27
C PHE A 135 11.29 -5.66 3.38
N GLY A 136 11.93 -6.78 3.73
CA GLY A 136 11.48 -7.67 4.81
C GLY A 136 11.40 -6.96 6.18
N SER A 137 12.22 -5.94 6.38
CA SER A 137 12.34 -5.17 7.62
C SER A 137 11.66 -3.80 7.55
N THR A 138 10.73 -3.59 6.61
CA THR A 138 9.97 -2.34 6.50
C THR A 138 8.46 -2.62 6.44
N GLN A 139 7.64 -1.88 7.18
CA GLN A 139 6.17 -1.92 7.06
C GLN A 139 5.62 -0.51 6.79
N PRO A 140 4.86 -0.30 5.71
CA PRO A 140 4.18 0.96 5.46
C PRO A 140 2.90 1.09 6.29
N VAL A 141 2.66 2.29 6.80
CA VAL A 141 1.37 2.73 7.35
C VAL A 141 1.11 4.15 6.86
N SER A 142 -0.17 4.51 6.72
CA SER A 142 -0.55 5.81 6.16
C SER A 142 -1.45 6.59 7.09
N GLY A 143 -1.32 7.91 6.99
CA GLY A 143 -2.11 8.89 7.72
C GLY A 143 -1.49 10.27 7.57
N ASP A 144 -2.27 11.33 7.76
CA ASP A 144 -1.76 12.70 7.82
C ASP A 144 -1.06 12.88 9.18
N VAL A 145 0.26 12.68 9.22
CA VAL A 145 1.04 12.74 10.47
C VAL A 145 1.67 14.11 10.67
N ASN A 146 1.66 14.95 9.65
CA ASN A 146 2.24 16.28 9.66
C ASN A 146 1.19 17.41 9.74
N GLY A 147 -0.09 17.09 9.54
CA GLY A 147 -1.23 18.00 9.64
C GLY A 147 -1.45 18.88 8.41
N ASP A 148 -0.86 18.56 7.26
CA ASP A 148 -0.98 19.35 6.05
C ASP A 148 -2.28 19.06 5.27
N GLY A 149 -3.02 18.01 5.63
CA GLY A 149 -4.27 17.62 4.98
C GLY A 149 -4.11 16.65 3.82
N ALA A 150 -2.90 16.24 3.45
CA ALA A 150 -2.65 15.04 2.66
C ALA A 150 -2.17 13.92 3.60
N ALA A 151 -2.51 12.67 3.27
CA ALA A 151 -1.92 11.53 3.94
C ALA A 151 -0.42 11.47 3.63
N ASP A 152 0.35 11.03 4.63
CA ASP A 152 1.76 10.68 4.51
C ASP A 152 1.93 9.17 4.55
N LEU A 153 3.04 8.68 4.00
CA LEU A 153 3.46 7.29 4.15
C LEU A 153 4.55 7.20 5.21
N THR A 154 4.23 6.60 6.36
CA THR A 154 5.20 6.28 7.41
C THR A 154 5.71 4.86 7.25
N LEU A 155 7.02 4.68 7.25
CA LEU A 155 7.69 3.38 7.17
C LEU A 155 8.24 3.01 8.56
N LEU A 156 7.68 1.96 9.15
CA LEU A 156 8.27 1.31 10.31
C LEU A 156 9.41 0.44 9.81
N HIS A 157 10.62 0.67 10.28
CA HIS A 157 11.81 -0.05 9.85
C HIS A 157 12.59 -0.61 11.04
N ALA A 158 13.15 -1.82 10.90
CA ALA A 158 13.97 -2.39 11.96
C ALA A 158 15.21 -1.52 12.23
N ALA A 159 15.39 -1.10 13.47
CA ALA A 159 16.61 -0.41 13.89
C ALA A 159 17.75 -1.43 14.14
N PRO A 160 19.03 -1.02 14.10
CA PRO A 160 20.16 -1.92 14.36
C PRO A 160 20.13 -2.61 15.73
N ASP A 161 19.48 -2.01 16.72
CA ASP A 161 19.28 -2.55 18.08
C ASP A 161 18.03 -3.44 18.21
N ALA A 162 17.41 -3.83 17.08
CA ALA A 162 16.10 -4.49 16.98
C ALA A 162 14.89 -3.63 17.41
N GLY A 163 15.11 -2.35 17.72
CA GLY A 163 14.05 -1.35 17.91
C GLY A 163 13.34 -1.01 16.59
N VAL A 164 12.60 0.09 16.59
CA VAL A 164 11.82 0.56 15.44
C VAL A 164 12.23 1.98 15.08
N ASN A 165 12.63 2.21 13.83
CA ASN A 165 12.75 3.55 13.27
C ASN A 165 11.46 3.87 12.50
N LEU A 166 10.90 5.05 12.74
CA LEU A 166 9.82 5.63 11.97
C LEU A 166 10.40 6.60 10.95
N TRP A 167 10.10 6.38 9.69
CA TRP A 167 10.54 7.24 8.59
C TRP A 167 9.33 7.77 7.82
N GLY A 168 9.41 9.00 7.32
CA GLY A 168 8.32 9.64 6.58
C GLY A 168 8.65 9.83 5.11
N VAL A 169 7.65 9.56 4.26
CA VAL A 169 7.56 10.05 2.89
C VAL A 169 6.30 10.89 2.81
N TRP A 170 6.48 12.20 2.60
CA TRP A 170 5.41 13.19 2.77
C TRP A 170 4.48 13.24 1.56
N GLY A 171 3.18 13.39 1.83
CA GLY A 171 2.18 13.64 0.80
C GLY A 171 2.49 14.94 0.08
N ALA A 172 2.76 14.89 -1.23
CA ALA A 172 3.19 16.07 -1.97
C ALA A 172 2.02 16.91 -2.53
N LYS A 173 0.77 16.60 -2.15
CA LYS A 173 -0.45 17.15 -2.74
C LYS A 173 -0.43 17.16 -4.27
N SER A 174 0.11 16.07 -4.82
CA SER A 174 0.42 15.93 -6.23
C SER A 174 0.10 14.52 -6.70
N SER A 175 -0.38 14.44 -7.93
CA SER A 175 -0.62 13.18 -8.64
C SER A 175 0.67 12.47 -9.08
N ALA A 176 1.84 13.11 -8.91
CA ALA A 176 3.13 12.51 -9.21
C ALA A 176 3.48 11.37 -8.24
N ALA A 177 4.57 10.65 -8.56
CA ALA A 177 5.12 9.67 -7.63
C ALA A 177 5.44 10.28 -6.27
N LEU A 178 5.30 9.48 -5.22
CA LEU A 178 5.93 9.75 -3.94
C LEU A 178 7.45 9.70 -4.16
N THR A 179 8.10 10.85 -4.05
CA THR A 179 9.53 11.01 -4.34
C THR A 179 10.26 11.54 -3.11
N GLY A 180 11.55 11.22 -3.02
CA GLY A 180 12.41 11.60 -1.90
C GLY A 180 12.87 10.39 -1.08
N SER A 181 14.07 10.50 -0.52
CA SER A 181 14.53 9.54 0.48
C SER A 181 13.67 9.71 1.73
N PRO A 182 13.15 8.62 2.32
CA PRO A 182 12.41 8.72 3.58
C PRO A 182 13.26 9.44 4.63
N GLY A 183 12.68 10.41 5.33
CA GLY A 183 13.33 11.15 6.41
C GLY A 183 13.08 10.46 7.76
N LEU A 184 14.11 10.32 8.60
CA LEU A 184 13.92 9.74 9.94
C LEU A 184 13.06 10.69 10.77
N ILE A 185 11.91 10.21 11.23
CA ILE A 185 11.02 10.93 12.14
C ILE A 185 11.44 10.67 13.58
N LYS A 186 11.62 9.38 13.92
CA LYS A 186 11.85 8.97 15.30
C LYS A 186 12.49 7.59 15.39
N SER A 187 13.41 7.42 16.33
CA SER A 187 13.90 6.10 16.76
C SER A 187 13.24 5.67 18.06
N LEU A 188 12.77 4.43 18.09
CA LEU A 188 12.11 3.77 19.21
C LEU A 188 12.99 2.58 19.62
N PRO A 189 13.92 2.78 20.57
CA PRO A 189 14.97 1.81 20.85
C PRO A 189 14.45 0.59 21.61
N ALA A 190 15.14 -0.54 21.43
CA ALA A 190 14.80 -1.79 22.12
C ALA A 190 15.00 -1.73 23.63
N THR A 191 15.91 -0.88 24.10
CA THR A 191 16.11 -0.58 25.52
C THR A 191 14.88 0.07 26.17
N SER A 192 13.99 0.67 25.37
CA SER A 192 12.72 1.24 25.81
C SER A 192 11.53 0.30 25.56
N GLY A 193 11.79 -0.99 25.28
CA GLY A 193 10.75 -2.03 25.11
C GLY A 193 10.20 -2.17 23.69
N TRP A 194 10.65 -1.37 22.73
CA TRP A 194 10.20 -1.47 21.34
C TRP A 194 10.91 -2.60 20.61
N ARG A 195 10.16 -3.44 19.87
CA ARG A 195 10.78 -4.49 19.05
C ARG A 195 10.10 -4.61 17.71
N TYR A 196 10.87 -4.46 16.64
CA TYR A 196 10.34 -4.56 15.28
C TYR A 196 9.72 -5.92 14.97
N ALA A 197 10.24 -7.01 15.55
CA ALA A 197 9.66 -8.34 15.40
C ALA A 197 8.19 -8.46 15.83
N TYR A 198 7.70 -7.52 16.65
CA TYR A 198 6.30 -7.43 17.07
C TYR A 198 5.50 -6.35 16.34
N ALA A 199 6.15 -5.52 15.55
CA ALA A 199 5.52 -4.57 14.64
C ALA A 199 5.06 -5.33 13.38
N LYS A 200 4.03 -6.17 13.52
CA LYS A 200 3.32 -6.71 12.35
C LYS A 200 2.31 -5.66 11.90
N GLY A 201 2.43 -5.23 10.64
CA GLY A 201 1.34 -4.53 9.96
C GLY A 201 0.12 -5.45 9.90
N VAL A 202 -1.06 -4.84 10.02
CA VAL A 202 -2.38 -5.48 9.81
C VAL A 202 -2.63 -5.72 8.33
#